data_AF-A0A523D5C2-F1
#
_entry.id   AF-A0A523D5C2-F1
#
_cell.length_a   1.000
_cell.length_b   1.000
_cell.length_c   1.000
_cell.angle_alpha   90.00
_cell.angle_beta   90.00
_cell.angle_gamma   90.00
#
_symmetry.space_group_name_H-M   'P 1'
#
loop_
_entity.id
_entity.type
_entity.pdbx_description
1 polymer ?
#
loop_
_entity_poly.entity_id
_entity_poly.type
_entity_poly.pdbx_seq_one_letter_code
_entity_poly.pdbx_strand_id
1 'polypeptide(L)' 'MGSQGKQPPQRVDWHDYFMNIARQVATRSTCDRKHVGAVVVRKRTILSTGYNGS' A
#
# COMPACT_ATOMS: atom_id res chain seq x y z
N MET A 1 4.05 -38.28 3.34
CA MET A 1 4.09 -36.91 3.90
C MET A 1 4.45 -35.96 2.78
N GLY A 2 3.44 -35.40 2.10
CA GLY A 2 3.62 -34.64 0.87
C GLY A 2 4.18 -33.25 1.13
N SER A 3 5.34 -32.96 0.55
CA SER A 3 5.93 -31.63 0.45
C SER A 3 5.01 -30.72 -0.37
N GLN A 4 4.31 -29.77 0.27
CA GLN A 4 3.64 -28.72 -0.48
C GLN A 4 4.68 -27.70 -0.95
N GLY A 5 4.96 -27.74 -2.26
CA GLY A 5 5.79 -26.76 -2.94
C GLY A 5 5.20 -25.36 -2.76
N LYS A 6 6.00 -24.46 -2.18
CA LYS A 6 5.68 -23.04 -2.07
C LYS A 6 5.60 -22.48 -3.49
N GLN A 7 4.40 -22.21 -4.00
CA GLN A 7 4.23 -21.48 -5.26
C GLN A 7 4.99 -20.15 -5.15
N PRO A 8 5.75 -19.73 -6.18
CA PRO A 8 6.42 -18.44 -6.14
C PRO A 8 5.36 -17.35 -5.93
N PRO A 9 5.60 -16.35 -5.07
CA PRO A 9 4.60 -15.33 -4.78
C PRO A 9 4.18 -14.69 -6.10
N GLN A 10 2.91 -14.88 -6.46
CA GLN A 10 2.32 -14.21 -7.61
C GLN A 10 2.51 -12.71 -7.39
N ARG A 11 3.15 -12.03 -8.35
CA ARG A 11 3.37 -10.59 -8.24
C ARG A 11 2.00 -9.94 -8.08
N VAL A 12 1.86 -9.17 -7.00
CA VAL A 12 0.64 -8.42 -6.70
C VAL A 12 0.29 -7.51 -7.88
N ASP A 13 -1.01 -7.36 -8.15
CA ASP A 13 -1.47 -6.41 -9.16
C ASP A 13 -1.02 -4.99 -8.79
N TRP A 14 -0.82 -4.15 -9.81
CA TRP A 14 -0.40 -2.77 -9.61
C TRP A 14 -1.39 -1.99 -8.72
N HIS A 15 -2.69 -2.23 -8.86
CA HIS A 15 -3.69 -1.59 -8.02
C HIS A 15 -3.51 -1.95 -6.55
N ASP A 16 -3.40 -3.24 -6.24
CA ASP A 16 -3.20 -3.72 -4.88
C ASP A 16 -1.87 -3.24 -4.29
N TYR A 17 -0.82 -3.20 -5.10
CA TYR A 17 0.47 -2.64 -4.70
C TYR A 17 0.35 -1.18 -4.25
N PHE A 18 -0.26 -0.32 -5.06
CA PHE A 18 -0.42 1.10 -4.70
C PHE A 18 -1.39 1.31 -3.54
N MET A 19 -2.45 0.52 -3.46
CA MET A 19 -3.39 0.57 -2.34
C MET A 19 -2.76 0.11 -1.03
N ASN A 20 -1.89 -0.89 -1.06
CA ASN A 20 -1.12 -1.31 0.11
C ASN A 20 -0.18 -0.19 0.57
N ILE A 21 0.45 0.53 -0.34
CA ILE A 21 1.26 1.71 0.00
C ILE A 21 0.39 2.81 0.61
N ALA A 22 -0.79 3.11 0.05
CA ALA A 22 -1.70 4.10 0.60
C ALA A 22 -2.11 3.76 2.05
N ARG A 23 -2.40 2.47 2.33
CA ARG A 23 -2.66 1.98 3.69
C ARG A 23 -1.46 2.16 4.61
N GLN A 24 -0.25 1.84 4.14
CA GLN A 24 0.98 2.03 4.93
C GLN A 24 1.28 3.50 5.20
N VAL A 25 0.95 4.40 4.27
CA VAL A 25 1.10 5.84 4.48
C VAL A 25 0.07 6.33 5.51
N ALA A 26 -1.16 5.80 5.50
CA ALA A 26 -2.20 6.14 6.46
C ALA A 26 -1.82 5.82 7.92
N THR A 27 -1.00 4.78 8.17
CA THR A 27 -0.55 4.44 9.55
C THR A 27 0.36 5.49 10.16
N ARG A 28 0.91 6.40 9.35
CA ARG A 28 1.71 7.55 9.82
C ARG A 28 0.89 8.78 10.16
N SER A 29 -0.44 8.72 9.99
CA SER A 29 -1.33 9.80 10.41
C SER A 29 -1.22 10.06 11.91
N THR A 30 -1.15 11.33 12.29
CA THR A 30 -1.15 11.79 13.69
C THR A 30 -2.55 12.14 14.20
N CYS A 31 -3.60 11.90 13.39
CA CYS A 31 -4.97 12.25 13.74
C CYS A 31 -5.71 11.05 14.32
N ASP A 32 -6.15 11.16 15.59
CA ASP A 32 -6.81 10.06 16.31
C ASP A 32 -8.19 9.66 15.73
N ARG A 33 -8.80 10.52 14.91
CA ARG A 33 -10.17 10.28 14.40
C ARG A 33 -10.22 9.43 13.15
N LYS A 34 -9.33 9.70 12.19
CA LYS A 34 -9.30 9.01 10.89
C LYS A 34 -7.87 8.91 10.42
N HIS A 35 -7.45 7.71 10.07
CA HIS A 35 -6.14 7.44 9.47
C HIS A 35 -6.32 7.36 7.96
N VAL A 36 -6.00 8.44 7.26
CA VAL A 36 -6.16 8.58 5.81
C VAL A 36 -4.79 8.68 5.16
N GLY A 37 -4.57 7.88 4.13
CA GLY A 37 -3.38 7.90 3.30
C GLY A 37 -3.76 8.01 1.83
N ALA A 38 -2.98 8.76 1.07
CA ALA A 38 -3.16 9.00 -0.35
C ALA A 38 -1.83 8.80 -1.10
N VAL A 39 -1.92 8.28 -2.32
CA VAL A 39 -0.78 8.06 -3.22
C VAL A 39 -1.18 8.57 -4.60
N VAL A 40 -0.36 9.43 -5.19
CA VAL A 40 -0.55 9.93 -6.56
C VAL A 40 0.38 9.15 -7.48
N VAL A 41 -0.19 8.47 -8.47
CA VAL A 41 0.55 7.58 -9.38
C VAL A 41 0.37 8.04 -10.82
N ARG A 42 1.45 8.02 -11.60
CA ARG A 42 1.41 8.21 -13.06
C ARG A 42 2.32 7.20 -13.73
N LYS A 43 1.81 6.51 -14.76
CA LYS A 43 2.58 5.49 -15.51
C LYS A 43 3.26 4.43 -14.63
N ARG A 44 2.58 3.97 -13.57
CA ARG A 44 3.09 3.02 -12.56
C ARG A 44 4.26 3.54 -11.70
N THR A 45 4.50 4.85 -11.70
CA THR A 45 5.46 5.50 -10.81
C THR A 45 4.72 6.37 -9.81
N ILE A 46 5.10 6.26 -8.54
CA ILE A 46 4.55 7.10 -7.47
C ILE A 46 5.18 8.49 -7.60
N LEU A 47 4.34 9.51 -7.78
CA LEU A 47 4.74 10.90 -7.86
C LEU A 47 4.82 11.54 -6.47
N SER A 48 3.85 11.20 -5.61
CA SER A 48 3.77 11.73 -4.25
C SER A 48 2.95 10.81 -3.36
N THR A 49 3.19 10.89 -2.06
CA THR A 49 2.44 10.22 -1.00
C THR A 49 2.11 11.22 0.09
N GLY A 50 0.93 11.09 0.71
CA GLY A 50 0.55 11.94 1.83
C GLY A 50 -0.39 11.23 2.79
N TYR A 51 -0.41 11.69 4.03
CA TYR A 51 -1.37 11.30 5.05
C TYR A 51 -1.96 12.54 5.70
N ASN A 52 -3.11 12.41 6.35
CA ASN A 52 -3.65 13.52 7.13
C ASN A 52 -2.86 13.69 8.44
N GLY A 53 -2.34 14.89 8.68
CA GLY A 53 -1.76 15.31 9.96
C GLY A 53 -2.71 16.28 10.66
N SER A 54 -2.80 16.19 11.99
CA SER A 54 -3.49 17.20 12.80
C SER A 54 -2.59 18.39 13.09
#